data_AF-A0AAP4C721-F1
#
_entry.id   AF-A0AAP4C721-F1
#
_cell.length_a   1.000
_cell.length_b   1.000
_cell.length_c   1.000
_cell.angle_alpha   90.00
_cell.angle_beta   90.00
_cell.angle_gamma   90.00
#
_symmetry.space_group_name_H-M   'P 1'
#
loop_
_entity.id
_entity.type
_entity.pdbx_description
1 polymer ?
#
loop_
_entity_poly.entity_id
_entity_poly.type
_entity_poly.pdbx_seq_one_letter_code
_entity_poly.pdbx_strand_id
1 'polypeptide(L)' 'MAPDITPEQADATFGEPEASGCGIPTWRRYEIGDHFIHFDFGEEGLHKVTLLLETPEVQKN' A
#
# COMPACT_ATOMS: atom_id res chain seq x y z
N MET A 1 3.00 -10.44 -16.97
CA MET A 1 2.90 -8.97 -16.96
C MET A 1 2.43 -8.57 -15.58
N ALA A 2 3.25 -7.84 -14.83
CA ALA A 2 2.75 -7.16 -13.63
C ALA A 2 1.72 -6.11 -14.10
N PRO A 3 0.65 -5.86 -13.36
CA PRO A 3 -0.31 -4.83 -13.73
C PRO A 3 0.39 -3.46 -13.76
N ASP A 4 0.18 -2.70 -14.84
CA ASP A 4 0.60 -1.29 -14.99
C ASP A 4 -0.23 -0.40 -14.05
N ILE A 5 -0.01 -0.54 -12.75
CA ILE A 5 -0.58 0.32 -11.72
C ILE A 5 0.53 1.30 -11.34
N THR A 6 0.27 2.57 -11.57
CA THR A 6 1.09 3.71 -11.11
C THR A 6 0.66 4.13 -9.70
N PRO A 7 1.51 4.86 -8.95
CA PRO A 7 1.13 5.42 -7.66
C PRO A 7 -0.16 6.25 -7.73
N GLU A 8 -0.33 7.07 -8.77
CA GLU A 8 -1.48 7.94 -8.97
C GLU A 8 -2.77 7.15 -9.22
N GLN A 9 -2.70 6.03 -9.93
CA GLN A 9 -3.85 5.14 -10.11
C GLN A 9 -4.23 4.43 -8.81
N ALA A 10 -3.25 4.07 -7.98
CA ALA A 10 -3.51 3.50 -6.67
C ALA A 10 -4.18 4.55 -5.77
N ASP A 11 -3.69 5.79 -5.75
CA ASP A 11 -4.30 6.90 -5.01
C ASP A 11 -5.74 7.18 -5.48
N ALA A 12 -6.00 7.13 -6.80
CA ALA A 12 -7.36 7.30 -7.34
C ALA A 12 -8.33 6.16 -6.95
N THR A 13 -7.80 4.97 -6.66
CA THR A 13 -8.60 3.78 -6.34
C THR A 13 -8.84 3.64 -4.84
N PHE A 14 -7.80 3.87 -4.04
CA PHE A 14 -7.81 3.64 -2.59
C PHE A 14 -7.94 4.94 -1.78
N GLY A 15 -7.84 6.11 -2.41
CA GLY A 15 -7.85 7.41 -1.76
C GLY A 15 -6.46 7.90 -1.38
N GLU A 16 -6.39 8.84 -0.43
CA GLU A 16 -5.11 9.35 0.06
C GLU A 16 -4.37 8.24 0.83
N PRO A 17 -3.08 7.98 0.52
CA PRO A 17 -2.30 7.00 1.27
C PRO A 17 -2.08 7.50 2.70
N GLU A 18 -2.29 6.63 3.68
CA GLU A 18 -2.01 6.91 5.08
C GLU A 18 -0.51 7.17 5.31
N ALA A 19 0.35 6.48 4.54
CA ALA A 19 1.77 6.74 4.51
C ALA A 19 2.35 6.50 3.12
N SER A 20 3.42 7.24 2.78
CA SER A 20 4.14 7.03 1.53
C SER A 20 5.63 7.33 1.64
N GLY A 21 6.42 6.67 0.80
CA GLY A 21 7.85 6.92 0.64
C GLY A 21 8.14 7.83 -0.54
N CYS A 22 9.09 8.76 -0.39
CA CYS A 22 9.54 9.63 -1.48
C CYS A 22 10.68 8.97 -2.28
N GLY A 23 10.75 9.21 -3.60
CA GLY A 23 11.85 8.77 -4.47
C GLY A 23 11.46 7.63 -5.44
N ILE A 24 12.43 7.11 -6.19
CA ILE A 24 12.26 5.90 -7.01
C ILE A 24 13.30 4.89 -6.50
N PRO A 25 12.89 3.68 -6.05
CA PRO A 25 11.50 3.22 -5.92
C PRO A 25 10.68 3.99 -4.85
N THR A 26 9.36 4.09 -5.04
CA THR A 26 8.39 4.67 -4.08
C THR A 26 7.52 3.57 -3.49
N TRP A 27 6.81 3.87 -2.41
CA TRP A 27 5.80 2.99 -1.84
C TRP A 27 4.61 3.78 -1.30
N ARG A 28 3.44 3.13 -1.26
CA ARG A 28 2.19 3.66 -0.73
C ARG A 28 1.57 2.67 0.25
N ARG A 29 1.08 3.15 1.38
CA ARG A 29 0.28 2.39 2.34
C ARG A 29 -1.12 2.97 2.39
N TYR A 30 -2.13 2.11 2.20
CA TYR A 30 -3.54 2.49 2.32
C TYR A 30 -4.20 1.70 3.43
N GLU A 31 -5.11 2.34 4.15
CA GLU A 31 -6.00 1.70 5.13
C GLU A 31 -7.25 1.17 4.41
N ILE A 32 -7.60 -0.09 4.66
CA ILE A 32 -8.79 -0.75 4.10
C ILE A 32 -9.50 -1.50 5.22
N GLY A 33 -10.49 -0.85 5.84
CA GLY A 33 -11.13 -1.38 7.04
C GLY A 33 -10.10 -1.52 8.17
N ASP A 34 -10.03 -2.69 8.81
CA ASP A 34 -9.09 -2.97 9.91
C ASP A 34 -7.73 -3.52 9.42
N HIS A 35 -7.38 -3.24 8.16
CA HIS A 35 -6.20 -3.78 7.49
C HIS A 35 -5.45 -2.70 6.74
N PHE A 36 -4.18 -2.96 6.46
CA PHE A 36 -3.38 -2.10 5.59
C PHE A 36 -2.92 -2.86 4.36
N ILE A 37 -2.87 -2.17 3.22
CA ILE A 37 -2.24 -2.68 2.02
C ILE A 37 -1.02 -1.82 1.70
N HIS A 38 0.10 -2.47 1.40
CA HIS A 38 1.35 -1.83 1.05
C HIS A 38 1.70 -2.13 -0.41
N PHE A 39 1.84 -1.08 -1.22
CA PHE A 39 2.26 -1.14 -2.61
C PHE A 39 3.70 -0.63 -2.71
N ASP A 40 4.59 -1.48 -3.21
CA ASP A 40 5.98 -1.13 -3.54
C ASP A 40 6.09 -0.92 -5.05
N PHE A 41 6.41 0.30 -5.49
CA PHE A 41 6.57 0.67 -6.90
C PHE A 41 8.04 0.77 -7.27
N GLY A 42 8.46 0.00 -8.28
CA GLY A 42 9.78 0.07 -8.91
C GLY A 42 9.80 1.01 -10.13
N GLU A 43 10.91 1.00 -10.86
CA GLU A 43 11.07 1.80 -12.09
C GLU A 43 10.04 1.43 -13.19
N GLU A 44 9.60 0.17 -13.21
CA GLU A 44 8.63 -0.35 -14.18
C GLU A 44 7.18 -0.36 -13.65
N GLY A 45 6.89 0.34 -12.55
CA GLY A 45 5.57 0.37 -11.92
C GLY A 45 5.44 -0.58 -10.73
N LEU A 46 4.23 -1.08 -10.47
CA LEU A 46 3.96 -1.89 -9.28
C LEU A 46 4.80 -3.18 -9.25
N HIS A 47 5.73 -3.24 -8.30
CA HIS A 47 6.65 -4.36 -8.14
C HIS A 47 6.11 -5.41 -7.16
N LYS A 48 5.49 -4.98 -6.04
CA LYS A 48 4.99 -5.86 -4.99
C LYS A 48 3.79 -5.27 -4.27
N VAL A 49 2.88 -6.14 -3.85
CA VAL A 49 1.77 -5.82 -2.96
C VAL A 49 1.85 -6.70 -1.72
N THR A 50 1.71 -6.10 -0.54
CA THR A 50 1.67 -6.80 0.75
C THR A 50 0.40 -6.42 1.50
N LEU A 51 -0.42 -7.40 1.86
CA LEU A 51 -1.52 -7.21 2.81
C LEU A 51 -0.98 -7.36 4.23
N LEU A 52 -1.10 -6.30 5.03
CA LEU A 52 -0.76 -6.27 6.43
C LEU A 52 -2.06 -6.40 7.24
N LEU A 53 -2.21 -7.54 7.90
CA LEU A 53 -3.27 -7.75 8.87
C LEU A 53 -2.80 -7.14 10.19
N GLU A 54 -3.57 -6.22 10.77
CA GLU A 54 -3.31 -5.87 12.17
C GLU A 54 -3.47 -7.13 13.01
N THR A 55 -2.45 -7.45 13.81
CA THR A 55 -2.62 -8.42 14.88
C THR A 55 -3.71 -7.85 15.79
N PRO A 56 -4.85 -8.54 15.98
CA PRO A 56 -5.87 -8.06 16.90
C PRO A 56 -5.20 -7.84 18.25
N GLU A 57 -5.33 -6.64 18.81
CA GLU A 57 -4.90 -6.39 20.17
C GLU A 57 -5.59 -7.42 21.05
N VAL A 58 -4.82 -8.38 21.58
CA VAL A 58 -5.32 -9.24 22.64
C VAL A 58 -5.67 -8.29 23.76
N GLN A 59 -6.95 -7.98 23.92
CA GLN A 59 -7.46 -7.18 25.02
C GLN A 59 -6.95 -7.85 26.30
N LYS A 60 -5.95 -7.25 26.93
CA LYS A 60 -5.47 -7.69 28.23
C LYS A 60 -6.55 -7.29 29.22
N ASN A 61 -7.40 -8.25 29.56
CA ASN A 61 -8.32 -8.20 30.69
C ASN A 61 -7.59 -7.86 32.00
#